data_AF-A0A7C1ENL0-F1
#
_entry.id   AF-A0A7C1ENL0-F1
#
_cell.length_a   1.000
_cell.length_b   1.000
_cell.length_c   1.000
_cell.angle_alpha   90.00
_cell.angle_beta   90.00
_cell.angle_gamma   90.00
#
_symmetry.space_group_name_H-M   'P 1'
#
loop_
_entity.id
_entity.type
_entity.pdbx_description
1 polymer ?
#
loop_
_entity_poly.entity_id
_entity_poly.type
_entity_poly.pdbx_seq_one_letter_code
_entity_poly.pdbx_strand_id
1 'polypeptide(L)'
;SENADYSDAKEQQAFLEGRIQYLETLLRRATIIDDTGNNKGALAEVQLGCEVTIEAEGEPAETYRIVGAAEADPRNGKISNESPLGSALLGRRKGEKVRVETPGGEMVVKITGIAR
;
A
#
# COMPACT_ATOMS: atom_id res chain seq x y z
N SER A 1 -33.49 -15.78 26.26
CA SER A 1 -32.61 -16.60 25.41
C SER A 1 -33.00 -16.51 23.95
N GLU A 2 -34.21 -16.93 23.53
CA GLU A 2 -34.59 -16.97 22.09
C GLU A 2 -34.45 -15.66 21.32
N ASN A 3 -34.76 -14.50 21.93
CA ASN A 3 -34.64 -13.20 21.25
C ASN A 3 -33.20 -12.68 21.17
N ALA A 4 -32.30 -13.11 22.05
CA ALA A 4 -30.90 -12.70 22.02
C ALA A 4 -30.18 -13.41 20.87
N ASP A 5 -30.34 -14.73 20.78
CA ASP A 5 -29.72 -15.53 19.72
C ASP A 5 -30.22 -15.12 18.32
N TYR A 6 -31.51 -14.77 18.18
CA TYR A 6 -32.07 -14.27 16.94
C TYR A 6 -31.55 -12.87 16.57
N SER A 7 -31.42 -11.97 17.55
CA SER A 7 -30.87 -10.63 17.34
C SER A 7 -29.39 -10.69 16.94
N ASP A 8 -28.60 -11.52 17.63
CA ASP A 8 -27.19 -11.72 17.37
C ASP A 8 -26.97 -12.31 15.97
N ALA A 9 -27.79 -13.30 15.56
CA ALA A 9 -27.75 -13.85 14.22
C ALA A 9 -28.06 -12.80 13.15
N LYS A 10 -29.01 -11.89 13.40
CA LYS A 10 -29.38 -10.81 12.48
C LYS A 10 -28.29 -9.74 12.37
N GLU A 11 -27.62 -9.43 13.47
CA GLU A 11 -26.47 -8.50 13.49
C GLU A 11 -25.28 -9.09 12.74
N GLN A 12 -24.98 -10.37 12.95
CA GLN A 12 -23.95 -11.08 12.19
C GLN A 12 -24.27 -11.12 10.69
N GLN A 13 -25.54 -11.35 10.32
CA GLN A 13 -25.97 -11.30 8.92
C GLN A 13 -25.74 -9.91 8.32
N ALA A 14 -26.19 -8.85 9.00
CA ALA A 14 -26.01 -7.48 8.53
C ALA A 14 -24.52 -7.11 8.37
N PHE A 15 -23.67 -7.54 9.31
CA PHE A 15 -22.22 -7.36 9.23
C PHE A 15 -21.63 -8.07 8.00
N LEU A 16 -22.03 -9.32 7.76
CA LEU A 16 -21.57 -10.11 6.60
C LEU A 16 -22.04 -9.49 5.29
N GLU A 17 -23.31 -9.07 5.18
CA GLU A 17 -23.85 -8.38 4.00
C GLU A 17 -23.09 -7.07 3.73
N GLY A 18 -22.80 -6.28 4.77
CA GLY A 18 -21.97 -5.08 4.65
C GLY A 18 -20.56 -5.39 4.14
N ARG A 19 -19.95 -6.48 4.63
CA ARG A 19 -18.63 -6.93 4.18
C ARG A 19 -18.64 -7.39 2.72
N ILE A 20 -19.70 -8.08 2.28
CA ILE A 20 -19.88 -8.48 0.88
C ILE A 20 -19.96 -7.23 -0.01
N GLN A 21 -20.82 -6.27 0.31
CA GLN A 21 -20.98 -5.03 -0.48
C GLN A 21 -19.68 -4.23 -0.58
N TYR A 22 -18.91 -4.18 0.51
CA TYR A 22 -17.59 -3.56 0.52
C TYR A 22 -16.63 -4.26 -0.45
N LEU A 23 -16.51 -5.59 -0.36
CA LEU A 23 -15.63 -6.38 -1.22
C LEU A 23 -16.03 -6.28 -2.70
N GLU A 24 -17.33 -6.32 -3.01
CA GLU A 24 -17.79 -6.14 -4.38
C GLU A 24 -17.46 -4.74 -4.92
N THR A 25 -17.56 -3.70 -4.09
CA THR A 25 -17.20 -2.33 -4.48
C THR A 25 -15.71 -2.21 -4.75
N LEU A 26 -14.89 -2.87 -3.93
CA LEU A 26 -13.45 -2.95 -4.13
C LEU A 26 -13.14 -3.62 -5.48
N LEU A 27 -13.71 -4.81 -5.73
CA LEU A 27 -13.50 -5.56 -6.96
C LEU A 27 -13.96 -4.78 -8.20
N ARG A 28 -15.09 -4.08 -8.12
CA ARG A 28 -15.62 -3.25 -9.22
C ARG A 28 -14.70 -2.09 -9.60
N ARG A 29 -13.89 -1.58 -8.66
CA ARG A 29 -12.97 -0.45 -8.87
C ARG A 29 -11.52 -0.87 -9.08
N ALA A 30 -11.21 -2.16 -8.90
CA ALA A 30 -9.87 -2.67 -9.05
C ALA A 30 -9.40 -2.51 -10.50
N THR A 31 -8.21 -1.93 -10.67
CA THR A 31 -7.56 -1.82 -11.98
C THR A 31 -6.45 -2.85 -12.05
N ILE A 32 -6.49 -3.73 -13.05
CA ILE A 32 -5.44 -4.72 -13.27
C ILE A 32 -4.23 -4.00 -13.85
N ILE A 33 -3.09 -4.13 -13.18
CA ILE A 33 -1.80 -3.66 -13.71
C ILE A 33 -1.15 -4.84 -14.40
N ASP A 34 -0.97 -4.73 -15.72
CA ASP A 34 -0.38 -5.79 -16.54
C ASP A 34 1.10 -6.00 -16.19
N ASP A 35 1.50 -7.27 -16.12
CA ASP A 35 2.84 -7.73 -15.70
C ASP A 35 3.62 -8.38 -16.85
N THR A 36 3.08 -8.33 -18.07
CA THR A 36 3.62 -9.03 -19.25
C THR A 36 4.81 -8.34 -19.93
N GLY A 37 5.25 -7.18 -19.44
CA GLY A 37 6.45 -6.53 -19.92
C GLY A 37 7.69 -7.05 -19.21
N ASN A 38 8.67 -7.54 -19.97
CA ASN A 38 10.01 -8.01 -19.59
C ASN A 38 10.89 -7.03 -18.76
N ASN A 39 10.34 -6.22 -17.87
CA ASN A 39 11.07 -5.32 -17.00
C ASN A 39 11.59 -6.05 -15.75
N LYS A 40 12.47 -7.03 -15.98
CA LYS A 40 13.50 -7.41 -14.99
C LYS A 40 14.60 -6.31 -14.88
N GLY A 41 14.35 -5.13 -15.45
CA GLY A 41 15.22 -3.96 -15.41
C GLY A 41 14.65 -2.91 -14.46
N ALA A 42 15.54 -2.09 -13.90
CA ALA A 42 15.20 -0.98 -13.02
C ALA A 42 14.06 -0.15 -13.63
N LEU A 43 12.92 -0.10 -12.93
CA LEU A 43 11.83 0.81 -13.31
C LEU A 43 12.37 2.25 -13.27
N ALA A 44 11.96 3.05 -14.24
CA ALA A 44 12.40 4.45 -14.32
C ALA A 44 11.90 5.27 -13.12
N GLU A 45 10.76 4.90 -12.57
CA GLU A 45 10.08 5.57 -11.46
C GLU A 45 9.30 4.57 -10.60
N VAL A 46 8.94 5.00 -9.39
CA VAL A 46 8.13 4.22 -8.44
C VAL A 46 6.69 4.14 -8.94
N GLN A 47 6.14 2.93 -9.00
CA GLN A 47 4.79 2.65 -9.48
C GLN A 47 4.06 1.70 -8.54
N LEU A 48 2.73 1.61 -8.67
CA LEU A 48 1.96 0.64 -7.89
C LEU A 48 2.42 -0.79 -8.22
N GLY A 49 2.64 -1.59 -7.19
CA GLY A 49 3.09 -2.98 -7.27
C GLY A 49 4.61 -3.16 -7.17
N CYS A 50 5.41 -2.09 -7.28
CA CYS A 50 6.87 -2.16 -7.26
C CYS A 50 7.44 -2.28 -5.84
N GLU A 51 8.64 -2.85 -5.74
CA GLU A 51 9.51 -2.75 -4.57
C GLU A 51 10.42 -1.52 -4.69
N VAL A 52 10.54 -0.78 -3.60
CA VAL A 52 11.31 0.44 -3.50
C VAL A 52 12.23 0.34 -2.30
N THR A 53 13.52 0.60 -2.52
CA THR A 53 14.51 0.68 -1.46
C THR A 53 14.79 2.14 -1.16
N ILE A 54 14.62 2.52 0.10
CA ILE A 54 14.89 3.86 0.62
C ILE A 54 15.99 3.83 1.67
N GLU A 55 16.71 4.93 1.80
CA GLU A 55 17.74 5.13 2.82
C GLU A 55 17.50 6.49 3.48
N ALA A 56 17.26 6.49 4.79
CA ALA A 56 17.20 7.70 5.62
C ALA A 56 18.59 7.99 6.21
N GLU A 57 18.84 9.25 6.58
CA GLU A 57 20.14 9.65 7.12
C GLU A 57 20.41 8.99 8.48
N GLY A 58 21.47 8.17 8.56
CA GLY A 58 21.85 7.47 9.78
C GLY A 58 21.11 6.15 10.02
N GLU A 59 20.24 5.73 9.10
CA GLU A 59 19.47 4.49 9.19
C GLU A 59 19.86 3.50 8.09
N PRO A 60 19.73 2.19 8.32
CA PRO A 60 19.95 1.18 7.28
C PRO A 60 18.93 1.34 6.15
N ALA A 61 19.31 0.91 4.94
CA ALA A 61 18.39 0.90 3.82
C ALA A 61 17.24 -0.10 4.04
N GLU A 62 16.02 0.33 3.74
CA GLU A 62 14.79 -0.45 3.91
C GLU A 62 14.07 -0.62 2.59
N THR A 63 13.44 -1.78 2.38
CA THR A 63 12.71 -2.08 1.14
C THR A 63 11.23 -2.30 1.43
N TYR A 64 10.40 -1.63 0.63
CA TYR A 64 8.95 -1.62 0.78
C TYR A 64 8.28 -1.91 -0.56
N ARG A 65 7.15 -2.60 -0.53
CA ARG A 65 6.29 -2.78 -1.70
C ARG A 65 5.18 -1.74 -1.69
N ILE A 66 5.08 -0.95 -2.74
CA ILE A 66 4.01 0.04 -2.90
C ILE A 66 2.77 -0.69 -3.41
N VAL A 67 1.68 -0.63 -2.65
CA VAL A 67 0.42 -1.33 -2.96
C VAL A 67 -0.76 -0.39 -2.83
N GLY A 68 -1.95 -0.82 -3.27
CA GLY A 68 -3.18 -0.08 -3.03
C GLY A 68 -3.56 -0.06 -1.54
N ALA A 69 -4.34 0.93 -1.12
CA ALA A 69 -4.76 1.09 0.29
C ALA A 69 -5.41 -0.16 0.90
N ALA A 70 -6.15 -0.93 0.11
CA ALA A 70 -6.81 -2.15 0.57
C ALA A 70 -5.87 -3.35 0.81
N GLU A 71 -4.66 -3.31 0.26
CA GLU A 71 -3.64 -4.37 0.38
C GLU A 71 -2.53 -4.00 1.36
N ALA A 72 -2.59 -2.79 1.93
CA ALA A 72 -1.56 -2.26 2.78
C ALA A 72 -1.41 -3.06 4.06
N ASP A 73 -0.17 -3.42 4.34
CA ASP A 73 0.24 -4.13 5.55
C ASP A 73 1.66 -3.68 5.92
N PRO A 74 1.79 -2.52 6.61
CA PRO A 74 3.10 -1.94 6.93
C PRO A 74 4.00 -2.88 7.73
N ARG A 75 3.41 -3.80 8.52
CA ARG A 75 4.19 -4.79 9.32
C ARG A 75 4.93 -5.78 8.43
N ASN A 76 4.40 -6.03 7.23
CA ASN A 76 5.00 -6.90 6.22
C ASN A 76 5.60 -6.11 5.05
N GLY A 77 5.93 -4.83 5.26
CA GLY A 77 6.59 -3.99 4.26
C GLY A 77 5.69 -3.56 3.08
N LYS A 78 4.37 -3.75 3.17
CA LYS A 78 3.40 -3.32 2.15
C LYS A 78 2.86 -1.94 2.49
N ILE A 79 3.28 -0.92 1.75
CA ILE A 79 2.94 0.47 2.00
C ILE A 79 1.86 0.93 1.03
N SER A 80 0.77 1.50 1.57
CA SER A 80 -0.28 2.10 0.77
C SER A 80 0.26 3.27 -0.06
N ASN A 81 -0.11 3.34 -1.34
CA ASN A 81 0.09 4.50 -2.20
C ASN A 81 -0.58 5.78 -1.68
N GLU A 82 -1.57 5.66 -0.80
CA GLU A 82 -2.28 6.77 -0.15
C GLU A 82 -1.66 7.16 1.21
N SER A 83 -0.68 6.41 1.71
CA SER A 83 0.06 6.78 2.92
C SER A 83 0.99 7.96 2.67
N PRO A 84 1.44 8.71 3.71
CA PRO A 84 2.39 9.80 3.51
C PRO A 84 3.68 9.36 2.82
N LEU A 85 4.22 8.19 3.18
CA LEU A 85 5.41 7.63 2.54
C LEU A 85 5.13 7.20 1.09
N GLY A 86 4.07 6.43 0.87
CA GLY A 86 3.74 5.91 -0.47
C GLY A 86 3.41 7.02 -1.47
N SER A 87 2.63 8.02 -1.05
CA SER A 87 2.26 9.16 -1.90
C SER A 87 3.46 10.04 -2.24
N ALA A 88 4.41 10.22 -1.32
CA ALA A 88 5.62 10.99 -1.57
C ALA A 88 6.57 10.28 -2.55
N LEU A 89 6.61 8.95 -2.52
CA LEU A 89 7.49 8.13 -3.34
C LEU A 89 6.94 7.87 -4.74
N LEU A 90 5.62 7.83 -4.92
CA LEU A 90 4.97 7.53 -6.20
C LEU A 90 5.47 8.46 -7.33
N GLY A 91 5.87 7.90 -8.47
CA GLY A 91 6.38 8.64 -9.62
C GLY A 91 7.79 9.23 -9.47
N ARG A 92 8.45 9.05 -8.31
CA ARG A 92 9.83 9.49 -8.10
C ARG A 92 10.82 8.49 -8.66
N ARG A 93 12.06 8.92 -8.91
CA ARG A 93 13.09 8.08 -9.55
C ARG A 93 14.21 7.69 -8.61
N LYS A 94 14.94 6.62 -8.99
CA LYS A 94 16.16 6.22 -8.28
C LYS A 94 17.17 7.36 -8.22
N GLY A 95 17.73 7.59 -7.05
CA GLY A 95 18.70 8.63 -6.76
C GLY A 95 18.09 9.91 -6.19
N GLU A 96 16.77 10.10 -6.30
CA GLU A 96 16.10 11.27 -5.74
C GLU A 96 16.02 11.23 -4.22
N LYS A 97 16.09 12.43 -3.62
CA LYS A 97 15.73 12.65 -2.22
C LYS A 97 14.30 13.16 -2.15
N VAL A 98 13.49 12.51 -1.33
CA VAL A 98 12.07 12.79 -1.16
C VAL A 98 11.83 13.19 0.29
N ARG A 99 11.07 14.25 0.47
CA ARG A 99 10.65 14.74 1.79
C ARG A 99 9.27 14.14 2.09
N VAL A 100 9.14 13.53 3.25
CA VAL A 100 7.96 12.79 3.68
C VAL A 100 7.46 13.42 4.97
N GLU A 101 6.23 13.89 4.97
CA GLU A 101 5.57 14.42 6.16
C GLU A 101 4.91 13.28 6.92
N THR A 102 5.51 12.87 8.05
CA THR A 102 4.91 11.84 8.91
C THR A 102 4.26 12.50 10.13
N PRO A 103 3.32 11.81 10.82
CA PRO A 103 2.78 12.30 12.09
C PRO A 103 3.85 12.58 13.17
N GLY A 104 5.01 11.92 13.08
CA GLY A 104 6.15 12.12 13.99
C GLY A 104 7.09 13.25 13.60
N GLY A 105 6.83 13.93 12.49
CA GLY A 105 7.69 14.97 11.93
C GLY A 105 8.10 14.68 10.49
N GLU A 106 8.87 15.59 9.93
CA GLU A 106 9.37 15.49 8.57
C GLU A 106 10.61 14.60 8.51
N MET A 107 10.64 13.67 7.54
CA MET A 107 11.82 12.85 7.25
C MET A 107 12.24 13.01 5.79
N VAL A 108 13.54 12.93 5.53
CA VAL A 108 14.09 12.95 4.16
C VAL A 108 14.69 11.58 3.87
N VAL A 109 14.20 10.96 2.79
CA VAL A 109 14.64 9.64 2.36
C VAL A 109 15.20 9.70 0.96
N LYS A 110 16.22 8.89 0.66
CA LYS A 110 16.79 8.76 -0.68
C LYS A 110 16.36 7.43 -1.29
N ILE A 111 15.89 7.45 -2.54
CA ILE A 111 15.55 6.23 -3.27
C ILE A 111 16.84 5.61 -3.81
N THR A 112 17.18 4.41 -3.36
CA THR A 112 18.41 3.70 -3.76
C THR A 112 18.15 2.54 -4.71
N GLY A 113 16.91 2.02 -4.72
CA GLY A 113 16.49 0.91 -5.57
C GLY A 113 15.02 1.01 -5.97
N ILE A 114 14.71 0.58 -7.19
CA ILE A 114 13.34 0.36 -7.66
C ILE A 114 13.37 -0.94 -8.45
N ALA A 115 12.57 -1.91 -8.02
CA ALA A 115 12.42 -3.23 -8.62
C ALA A 115 10.93 -3.58 -8.71
N ARG A 116 10.59 -4.55 -9.54
CA ARG A 116 9.23 -5.08 -9.63
C ARG A 116 9.15 -6.46 -9.01
#